data_AF-A0A6N9VCP9-F1
#
_entry.id   AF-A0A6N9VCP9-F1
#
_cell.length_a   1.000
_cell.length_b   1.000
_cell.length_c   1.000
_cell.angle_alpha   90.00
_cell.angle_beta   90.00
_cell.angle_gamma   90.00
#
_symmetry.space_group_name_H-M   'P 1'
#
loop_
_entity.id
_entity.type
_entity.pdbx_description
1 polymer ?
#
loop_
_entity_poly.entity_id
_entity_poly.type
_entity_poly.pdbx_seq_one_letter_code
_entity_poly.pdbx_strand_id
1 'polypeptide(L)'
;MDALDQEIQNAARERTEAEREFLRADVHLKELLVKGRAAGLGPSEMAKLTGFTREWVSKIAPDPKKSRQGAAQRRLDRISGDES
;
A
#
# COMPACT_ATOMS: atom_id res chain seq x y z
N MET A 1 -11.81 39.42 5.68
CA MET A 1 -10.75 38.43 5.87
C MET A 1 -9.52 39.20 6.31
N ASP A 2 -9.01 38.93 7.50
CA ASP A 2 -7.82 39.61 8.01
C ASP A 2 -6.52 38.89 7.55
N ALA A 3 -5.36 39.42 7.95
CA ALA A 3 -4.08 38.88 7.54
C ALA A 3 -3.85 37.45 8.05
N LEU A 4 -4.33 37.13 9.26
CA LEU A 4 -4.19 35.82 9.87
C LEU A 4 -5.08 34.79 9.17
N ASP A 5 -6.32 35.17 8.83
CA ASP A 5 -7.22 34.33 8.04
C ASP A 5 -6.58 33.91 6.71
N GLN A 6 -5.91 34.84 6.02
CA GLN A 6 -5.26 34.58 4.74
C GLN A 6 -4.05 33.66 4.89
N GLU A 7 -3.26 33.81 5.97
CA GLU A 7 -2.13 32.94 6.29
C GLU A 7 -2.61 31.51 6.58
N ILE A 8 -3.68 31.36 7.36
CA ILE A 8 -4.30 30.06 7.65
C ILE A 8 -4.78 29.38 6.37
N GLN A 9 -5.45 30.11 5.47
CA GLN A 9 -5.90 29.54 4.20
C GLN A 9 -4.73 29.09 3.32
N ASN A 10 -3.65 29.88 3.29
CA ASN A 10 -2.46 29.53 2.52
C ASN A 10 -1.80 28.26 3.08
N ALA A 11 -1.60 28.18 4.40
CA ALA A 11 -1.04 27.00 5.05
C ALA A 11 -1.91 25.74 4.83
N ALA A 12 -3.24 25.88 4.87
CA ALA A 12 -4.16 24.78 4.60
C ALA A 12 -4.04 24.27 3.15
N ARG A 13 -3.89 25.18 2.17
CA ARG A 13 -3.64 24.82 0.78
C ARG A 13 -2.30 24.11 0.61
N GLU A 14 -1.23 24.65 1.17
CA GLU A 14 0.11 24.04 1.12
C GLU A 14 0.11 22.63 1.71
N ARG A 15 -0.53 22.44 2.87
CA ARG A 15 -0.69 21.12 3.48
C ARG A 15 -1.42 20.15 2.54
N THR A 16 -2.50 20.61 1.90
CA THR A 16 -3.30 19.78 0.98
C THR A 16 -2.50 19.38 -0.26
N GLU A 17 -1.71 20.29 -0.81
CA GLU A 17 -0.83 20.03 -1.96
C GLU A 17 0.28 19.04 -1.59
N ALA A 18 0.93 19.23 -0.44
CA ALA A 18 1.95 18.31 0.07
C ALA A 18 1.39 16.90 0.33
N GLU A 19 0.19 16.80 0.90
CA GLU A 19 -0.50 15.52 1.12
C GLU A 19 -0.77 14.80 -0.22
N ARG A 20 -1.24 15.55 -1.22
CA ARG A 20 -1.50 15.00 -2.56
C ARG A 20 -0.23 14.44 -3.20
N GLU A 21 0.88 15.19 -3.12
CA GLU A 21 2.15 14.76 -3.71
C GLU A 21 2.73 13.56 -2.96
N PHE A 22 2.65 13.55 -1.62
CA PHE A 22 3.02 12.40 -0.81
C PHE A 22 2.25 11.14 -1.21
N LEU A 23 0.92 11.24 -1.30
CA LEU A 23 0.07 10.10 -1.69
C LEU A 23 0.41 9.59 -3.09
N ARG A 24 0.70 10.48 -4.03
CA ARG A 24 1.13 10.09 -5.39
C ARG A 24 2.44 9.32 -5.36
N ALA A 25 3.43 9.82 -4.62
CA ALA A 25 4.73 9.17 -4.49
C ALA A 25 4.62 7.82 -3.76
N ASP A 26 3.80 7.75 -2.70
CA ASP A 26 3.55 6.54 -1.93
C ASP A 26 2.86 5.45 -2.76
N VAL A 27 1.86 5.81 -3.57
CA VAL A 27 1.23 4.86 -4.52
C VAL A 27 2.26 4.32 -5.50
N HIS A 28 3.09 5.19 -6.08
CA HIS A 28 4.13 4.76 -7.02
C HIS A 28 5.13 3.78 -6.37
N LEU A 29 5.56 4.06 -5.14
CA LEU A 29 6.45 3.17 -4.40
C LEU A 29 5.80 1.81 -4.13
N LYS A 30 4.52 1.79 -3.73
CA LYS A 30 3.76 0.54 -3.50
C LYS A 30 3.67 -0.30 -4.77
N GLU A 31 3.43 0.32 -5.92
CA GLU A 31 3.43 -0.38 -7.22
C GLU A 31 4.79 -1.01 -7.53
N LEU A 32 5.88 -0.29 -7.26
CA LEU A 32 7.24 -0.83 -7.44
C LEU A 32 7.51 -2.01 -6.50
N LEU A 33 7.05 -1.96 -5.24
CA LEU A 33 7.17 -3.07 -4.30
C LEU A 33 6.43 -4.32 -4.80
N VAL A 34 5.23 -4.17 -5.34
CA VAL A 34 4.46 -5.28 -5.94
C VAL A 34 5.18 -5.86 -7.16
N LYS A 35 5.68 -5.01 -8.06
CA LYS A 35 6.47 -5.46 -9.23
C LYS A 35 7.75 -6.17 -8.82
N GLY A 36 8.47 -5.62 -7.84
CA GLY A 36 9.67 -6.22 -7.28
C GLY A 36 9.40 -7.60 -6.69
N ARG A 37 8.28 -7.74 -5.97
CA ARG A 37 7.84 -9.04 -5.45
C ARG A 37 7.55 -10.05 -6.55
N ALA A 38 6.88 -9.63 -7.63
CA ALA A 38 6.64 -10.47 -8.79
C ALA A 38 7.94 -10.89 -9.50
N ALA A 39 8.98 -10.04 -9.45
CA ALA A 39 10.32 -10.34 -9.95
C ALA A 39 11.17 -11.20 -8.99
N GLY A 40 10.66 -11.56 -7.82
CA GLY A 40 11.32 -12.46 -6.86
C GLY A 40 12.00 -11.77 -5.68
N LEU A 41 11.96 -10.44 -5.58
CA LEU A 41 12.53 -9.72 -4.43
C LEU A 41 11.82 -10.10 -3.13
N GLY A 42 12.62 -10.33 -2.08
CA GLY A 42 12.15 -10.65 -0.74
C GLY A 42 11.64 -9.41 0.02
N PRO A 43 10.69 -9.55 0.97
CA PRO A 43 10.25 -8.41 1.79
C PRO A 43 11.38 -7.79 2.61
N SER A 44 12.35 -8.60 3.09
CA SER A 44 13.51 -8.10 3.83
C SER A 44 14.48 -7.30 2.96
N GLU A 45 14.60 -7.64 1.67
CA GLU A 45 15.44 -6.92 0.72
C GLU A 45 14.82 -5.57 0.37
N MET A 46 13.53 -5.57 0.05
CA MET A 46 12.77 -4.35 -0.21
C MET A 46 12.66 -3.42 1.01
N ALA A 47 12.59 -3.96 2.22
CA ALA A 47 12.66 -3.18 3.47
C ALA A 47 13.96 -2.37 3.56
N LYS A 48 15.11 -2.95 3.18
CA LYS A 48 16.40 -2.25 3.16
C LYS A 48 16.44 -1.12 2.14
N LEU A 49 15.76 -1.28 0.99
CA LEU A 49 15.72 -0.28 -0.07
C LEU A 49 14.84 0.93 0.27
N THR A 50 13.83 0.74 1.12
CA THR A 50 12.78 1.74 1.37
C THR A 50 12.80 2.33 2.77
N GLY A 51 13.47 1.68 3.73
CA GLY A 51 13.40 2.03 5.16
C GLY A 51 12.12 1.54 5.85
N PHE A 52 11.22 0.85 5.14
CA PHE A 52 10.05 0.23 5.75
C PHE A 52 10.40 -1.05 6.50
N THR A 53 9.50 -1.47 7.39
CA THR A 53 9.62 -2.79 8.03
C THR A 53 9.25 -3.90 7.06
N ARG A 54 9.85 -5.07 7.26
CA ARG A 54 9.57 -6.28 6.47
C ARG A 54 8.07 -6.64 6.49
N GLU A 55 7.44 -6.47 7.64
CA GLU A 55 6.02 -6.72 7.89
C GLU A 55 5.15 -5.78 7.07
N TRP A 56 5.52 -4.50 6.99
CA TRP A 56 4.81 -3.51 6.20
C TRP A 56 4.92 -3.82 4.70
N VAL A 57 6.13 -4.11 4.21
CA VAL A 57 6.35 -4.54 2.82
C VAL A 57 5.55 -5.80 2.49
N SER A 58 5.49 -6.77 3.40
CA SER A 58 4.74 -8.03 3.19
C SER A 58 3.23 -7.82 3.07
N LYS A 59 2.67 -6.76 3.69
CA LYS A 59 1.24 -6.40 3.55
C LYS A 59 0.94 -5.80 2.18
N ILE A 60 1.86 -5.00 1.65
CA ILE A 60 1.67 -4.30 0.36
C ILE A 60 1.97 -5.20 -0.82
N ALA A 61 3.04 -5.99 -0.71
CA ALA A 61 3.47 -6.92 -1.73
C ALA A 61 3.39 -8.36 -1.18
N PRO A 62 2.18 -8.92 -1.03
CA PRO A 62 2.00 -10.26 -0.50
C PRO A 62 2.60 -11.30 -1.44
N ASP A 63 2.93 -12.47 -0.88
CA ASP A 63 3.44 -13.59 -1.67
C ASP A 63 2.37 -14.03 -2.70
N PRO A 64 2.67 -13.96 -4.02
CA PRO A 64 1.70 -14.30 -5.05
C PRO A 64 1.28 -15.78 -5.00
N LYS A 65 2.13 -16.68 -4.46
CA LYS A 65 1.80 -18.10 -4.28
C LYS A 65 0.82 -18.30 -3.11
N LYS A 66 1.00 -17.58 -2.00
CA LYS A 66 0.08 -17.63 -0.85
C LYS A 66 -1.26 -16.95 -1.13
N SER A 67 -1.25 -15.85 -1.90
CA SER A 67 -2.48 -15.15 -2.31
C SER A 67 -3.41 -16.05 -3.13
N ARG A 68 -2.86 -16.84 -4.08
CA ARG A 68 -3.63 -17.80 -4.88
C ARG A 68 -4.24 -18.92 -4.03
N GLN A 69 -3.50 -19.45 -3.05
CA GLN A 69 -4.02 -20.47 -2.13
C GLN A 69 -5.18 -19.95 -1.29
N GLY A 70 -5.09 -18.74 -0.73
CA GLY A 70 -6.19 -18.14 0.02
C GLY A 70 -7.44 -17.84 -0.83
N ALA A 71 -7.27 -17.44 -2.09
CA ALA A 71 -8.40 -17.24 -3.01
C ALA A 71 -9.06 -18.56 -3.42
N ALA A 72 -8.29 -19.63 -3.62
CA ALA A 72 -8.82 -20.96 -3.89
C ALA A 72 -9.55 -21.53 -2.67
N GLN A 73 -8.98 -21.38 -1.46
CA GLN A 73 -9.60 -21.85 -0.22
C GLN A 73 -10.95 -21.15 0.05
N ARG A 74 -11.03 -19.82 -0.10
CA ARG A 74 -12.30 -19.07 0.05
C ARG A 74 -13.38 -19.52 -0.95
N ARG A 75 -12.99 -20.01 -2.12
CA ARG A 75 -13.94 -20.55 -3.12
C ARG A 75 -14.42 -21.95 -2.72
N LEU A 76 -13.52 -22.80 -2.22
CA LEU A 76 -13.86 -24.10 -1.66
C LEU A 76 -14.79 -23.97 -0.45
N ASP A 77 -14.49 -23.09 0.50
CA ASP A 77 -15.32 -22.86 1.69
C ASP A 77 -16.74 -22.37 1.32
N ARG A 78 -16.88 -21.60 0.24
CA ARG A 78 -18.19 -21.16 -0.26
C ARG A 78 -19.00 -22.32 -0.87
N ILE A 79 -18.34 -23.19 -1.63
CA ILE A 79 -19.00 -24.33 -2.26
C ILE A 79 -19.40 -25.37 -1.20
N SER A 80 -18.58 -25.57 -0.18
CA SER A 80 -18.87 -26.49 0.94
C SER A 80 -19.90 -25.94 1.94
N GLY A 81 -20.18 -24.62 1.92
CA GLY A 81 -21.16 -23.98 2.81
C GLY A 81 -22.59 -23.91 2.26
N ASP A 82 -22.81 -24.29 0.99
CA ASP A 82 -24.13 -24.29 0.32
C ASP A 82 -24.84 -25.66 0.40
N GLU A 83 -24.26 -26.67 1.09
CA GLU A 83 -24.87 -27.99 1.34
C GLU A 83 -25.30 -28.18 2.81
N SER A 84 -25.91 -27.17 3.45
CA SER A 84 -26.49 -27.31 4.81
C SER A 84 -27.78 -26.53 4.99
#